data_AF-A0AAW0RIE4-F1
#
_entry.id   AF-A0AAW0RIE4-F1
#
_cell.length_a   1.000
_cell.length_b   1.000
_cell.length_c   1.000
_cell.angle_alpha   90.00
_cell.angle_beta   90.00
_cell.angle_gamma   90.00
#
_symmetry.space_group_name_H-M   'P 1'
#
loop_
_entity.id
_entity.type
_entity.pdbx_description
1 polymer ?
#
loop_
_entity_poly.entity_id
_entity_poly.type
_entity_poly.pdbx_seq_one_letter_code
_entity_poly.pdbx_strand_id
1 'polypeptide(L)'
;MTTPVSESMDMRESIKTRLRNIHGLLFFDKVPMTGRKKRDDDVIDALHAQAPSGPVAAESSLAHLMLASNCLWTTLTTKGPDEFWKGVGLAKGGKLPLSITRDLVLAFVRARDRYLHCFPHKAPRDVNSLLVAYTQHLLQRFQNLGATMILGSPVNWCLSAGDIEAAESLAPRGPAKQLSRNKFELSSSARNLLVPARCLSPIGKFKNDLMGLAQEIIQQPPWQRELTPQ
;
A
#
# COMPACT_ATOMS: atom_id res chain seq x y z
N MET A 1 -30.34 -4.52 -12.26
CA MET A 1 -29.93 -5.94 -12.25
C MET A 1 -29.24 -6.20 -10.93
N THR A 2 -29.86 -7.01 -10.07
CA THR A 2 -29.31 -7.41 -8.77
C THR A 2 -28.23 -8.46 -9.00
N THR A 3 -26.97 -8.11 -8.80
CA THR A 3 -25.87 -9.08 -8.70
C THR A 3 -26.20 -10.07 -7.58
N PRO A 4 -26.13 -11.38 -7.81
CA PRO A 4 -26.39 -12.37 -6.78
C PRO A 4 -25.37 -12.21 -5.64
N VAL A 5 -25.84 -12.32 -4.39
CA VAL A 5 -25.06 -12.08 -3.17
C VAL A 5 -23.76 -12.92 -3.13
N SER A 6 -23.80 -14.14 -3.69
CA SER A 6 -22.63 -15.02 -3.79
C SER A 6 -21.52 -14.45 -4.69
N GLU A 7 -21.86 -13.92 -5.88
CA GLU A 7 -20.88 -13.32 -6.79
C GLU A 7 -20.24 -12.06 -6.19
N SER A 8 -21.01 -11.30 -5.39
CA SER A 8 -20.49 -10.14 -4.68
C SER A 8 -19.49 -10.54 -3.58
N MET A 9 -19.75 -11.63 -2.85
CA MET A 9 -18.83 -12.14 -1.82
C MET A 9 -17.52 -12.68 -2.42
N ASP A 10 -17.61 -13.46 -3.49
CA ASP A 10 -16.42 -14.00 -4.17
C ASP A 10 -15.55 -12.88 -4.76
N MET A 11 -16.19 -11.85 -5.32
CA MET A 11 -15.50 -10.66 -5.82
C MET A 11 -14.80 -9.89 -4.70
N ARG A 12 -15.47 -9.68 -3.56
CA ARG A 12 -14.86 -9.01 -2.40
C ARG A 12 -13.61 -9.74 -1.93
N GLU A 13 -13.68 -11.06 -1.83
CA GLU A 13 -12.55 -11.85 -1.36
C GLU A 13 -11.41 -11.88 -2.38
N SER A 14 -11.72 -11.90 -3.67
CA SER A 14 -10.74 -11.74 -4.76
C SER A 14 -10.02 -10.39 -4.69
N ILE A 15 -10.75 -9.28 -4.50
CA ILE A 15 -10.15 -7.95 -4.33
C ILE A 15 -9.27 -7.89 -3.08
N LYS A 16 -9.77 -8.36 -1.92
CA LYS A 16 -8.98 -8.40 -0.68
C LYS A 16 -7.71 -9.21 -0.84
N THR A 17 -7.81 -10.39 -1.44
CA THR A 17 -6.68 -11.28 -1.69
C THR A 17 -5.65 -10.60 -2.59
N ARG A 18 -6.09 -9.93 -3.65
CA ARG A 18 -5.18 -9.19 -4.54
C ARG A 18 -4.47 -8.06 -3.79
N LEU A 19 -5.22 -7.21 -3.08
CA LEU A 19 -4.69 -6.05 -2.37
C LEU A 19 -3.71 -6.42 -1.25
N ARG A 20 -3.95 -7.52 -0.54
CA ARG A 20 -3.07 -8.02 0.52
C ARG A 20 -1.78 -8.64 0.00
N ASN A 21 -1.79 -9.16 -1.22
CA ASN A 21 -0.66 -9.87 -1.83
C ASN A 21 0.21 -8.98 -2.74
N ILE A 22 0.04 -7.65 -2.68
CA ILE A 22 0.87 -6.72 -3.45
C ILE A 22 2.29 -6.71 -2.88
N HIS A 23 3.26 -7.09 -3.72
CA HIS A 23 4.67 -7.12 -3.30
C HIS A 23 5.16 -5.74 -2.87
N GLY A 24 5.84 -5.67 -1.71
CA GLY A 24 6.30 -4.42 -1.13
C GLY A 24 5.37 -3.84 -0.07
N LEU A 25 4.26 -4.52 0.24
CA LEU A 25 3.35 -4.19 1.33
C LEU A 25 3.19 -5.41 2.24
N LEU A 26 3.01 -5.17 3.53
CA LEU A 26 2.76 -6.22 4.52
C LEU A 26 1.48 -5.92 5.30
N PHE A 27 0.50 -6.79 5.14
CA PHE A 27 -0.71 -6.83 5.97
C PHE A 27 -0.62 -8.04 6.90
N PHE A 28 -1.00 -7.89 8.17
CA PHE A 28 -1.05 -9.03 9.07
C PHE A 28 -2.19 -9.97 8.67
N ASP A 29 -1.87 -11.27 8.63
CA ASP A 29 -2.87 -12.30 8.41
C ASP A 29 -3.96 -12.24 9.48
N LYS A 30 -5.22 -12.45 9.07
CA LYS A 30 -6.41 -12.46 9.92
C LYS A 30 -6.78 -11.11 10.57
N VAL A 31 -5.97 -10.06 10.40
CA VAL A 31 -6.30 -8.69 10.82
C VAL A 31 -7.00 -7.96 9.66
N PRO A 32 -8.03 -7.15 9.92
CA PRO A 32 -8.62 -6.31 8.88
C PRO A 32 -7.60 -5.28 8.37
N MET A 33 -7.61 -4.98 7.08
CA MET A 33 -6.69 -4.02 6.46
C MET A 33 -6.84 -2.63 7.09
N THR A 34 -8.07 -2.22 7.37
CA THR A 34 -8.42 -0.96 8.03
C THR A 34 -8.52 -1.06 9.56
N GLY A 35 -8.24 -2.25 10.12
CA GLY A 35 -8.38 -2.54 11.55
C GLY A 35 -9.80 -2.90 12.01
N ARG A 36 -10.84 -2.83 11.16
CA ARG A 36 -12.22 -3.26 11.47
C ARG A 36 -12.83 -4.09 10.33
N LYS A 37 -13.35 -5.30 10.61
CA LYS A 37 -13.86 -6.21 9.56
C LYS A 37 -14.99 -5.62 8.71
N LYS A 38 -16.03 -5.09 9.36
CA LYS A 38 -17.16 -4.41 8.67
C LYS A 38 -16.68 -3.26 7.78
N ARG A 39 -15.61 -2.59 8.21
CA ARG A 39 -15.02 -1.46 7.50
C ARG A 39 -14.26 -1.87 6.25
N ASP A 40 -13.57 -3.01 6.28
CA ASP A 40 -12.96 -3.58 5.08
C ASP A 40 -14.02 -3.88 4.02
N ASP A 41 -15.16 -4.46 4.39
CA ASP A 41 -16.24 -4.73 3.44
C ASP A 41 -16.79 -3.43 2.83
N ASP A 42 -17.06 -2.41 3.66
CA ASP A 42 -17.50 -1.09 3.18
C ASP A 42 -16.50 -0.47 2.18
N VAL A 43 -15.20 -0.60 2.45
CA VAL A 43 -14.12 -0.09 1.58
C VAL A 43 -14.09 -0.84 0.25
N ILE A 44 -14.18 -2.16 0.30
CA ILE A 44 -14.13 -3.01 -0.90
C ILE A 44 -15.38 -2.78 -1.76
N ASP A 45 -16.55 -2.64 -1.14
CA ASP A 45 -17.78 -2.26 -1.82
C ASP A 45 -17.65 -0.90 -2.50
N ALA A 46 -17.05 0.09 -1.82
CA ALA A 46 -16.85 1.41 -2.39
C ALA A 46 -15.83 1.41 -3.56
N LEU A 47 -14.85 0.52 -3.55
CA LEU A 47 -13.94 0.27 -4.68
C LEU A 47 -14.64 -0.47 -5.82
N HIS A 48 -15.49 -1.45 -5.50
CA HIS A 48 -16.22 -2.27 -6.47
C HIS A 48 -17.39 -1.54 -7.14
N ALA A 49 -18.03 -0.59 -6.45
CA ALA A 49 -19.13 0.22 -6.97
C ALA A 49 -18.71 1.20 -8.09
N GLN A 50 -17.42 1.28 -8.40
CA GLN A 50 -16.91 2.07 -9.52
C GLN A 50 -16.76 1.21 -10.77
N ALA A 51 -17.10 1.77 -11.93
CA ALA A 51 -16.82 1.17 -13.21
C ALA A 51 -15.48 1.72 -13.73
N PRO A 52 -14.53 0.86 -14.18
CA PRO A 52 -14.59 -0.61 -14.18
C PRO A 52 -14.41 -1.21 -12.78
N SER A 53 -14.95 -2.43 -12.56
CA SER A 53 -14.94 -3.13 -11.27
C SER A 53 -14.09 -4.40 -11.32
N GLY A 54 -13.58 -4.84 -10.16
CA GLY A 54 -12.77 -6.06 -10.00
C GLY A 54 -11.37 -5.81 -9.39
N PRO A 55 -10.54 -6.86 -9.19
CA PRO A 55 -9.28 -6.75 -8.46
C PRO A 55 -8.26 -5.80 -9.11
N VAL A 56 -8.12 -5.87 -10.44
CA VAL A 56 -7.21 -5.00 -11.21
C VAL A 56 -7.70 -3.55 -11.19
N ALA A 57 -9.00 -3.35 -11.37
CA ALA A 57 -9.59 -2.04 -11.32
C ALA A 57 -9.46 -1.43 -9.92
N ALA A 58 -9.65 -2.20 -8.85
CA ALA A 58 -9.45 -1.76 -7.47
C ALA A 58 -8.00 -1.36 -7.18
N GLU A 59 -7.03 -2.14 -7.68
CA GLU A 59 -5.59 -1.81 -7.58
C GLU A 59 -5.27 -0.49 -8.30
N SER A 60 -5.77 -0.30 -9.52
CA SER A 60 -5.63 0.95 -10.27
C SER A 60 -6.31 2.12 -9.56
N SER A 61 -7.54 1.91 -9.08
CA SER A 61 -8.32 2.88 -8.29
C SER A 61 -7.56 3.37 -7.08
N LEU A 62 -6.85 2.46 -6.42
CA LEU A 62 -6.01 2.77 -5.27
C LEU A 62 -4.73 3.50 -5.69
N ALA A 63 -4.10 3.14 -6.82
CA ALA A 63 -2.95 3.86 -7.35
C ALA A 63 -3.29 5.33 -7.61
N HIS A 64 -4.47 5.61 -8.20
CA HIS A 64 -4.99 6.96 -8.37
C HIS A 64 -5.22 7.67 -7.03
N LEU A 65 -5.73 6.97 -6.02
CA LEU A 65 -5.94 7.52 -4.69
C LEU A 65 -4.61 7.91 -4.01
N MET A 66 -3.58 7.07 -4.13
CA MET A 66 -2.24 7.35 -3.61
C MET A 66 -1.57 8.50 -4.35
N LEU A 67 -1.74 8.58 -5.67
CA LEU A 67 -1.27 9.71 -6.46
C LEU A 67 -1.98 11.01 -6.01
N ALA A 68 -3.30 11.00 -5.90
CA ALA A 68 -4.07 12.16 -5.44
C ALA A 68 -3.63 12.63 -4.04
N SER A 69 -3.34 11.70 -3.14
CA SER A 69 -2.81 11.98 -1.81
C SER A 69 -1.44 12.69 -1.86
N ASN A 70 -0.55 12.27 -2.78
CA ASN A 70 0.74 12.94 -2.98
C ASN A 70 0.57 14.35 -3.56
N CYS A 71 -0.33 14.50 -4.53
CA CYS A 71 -0.58 15.77 -5.20
C CYS A 71 -1.22 16.80 -4.26
N LEU A 72 -2.14 16.38 -3.41
CA LEU A 72 -2.88 17.24 -2.47
C LEU A 72 -2.18 17.42 -1.13
N TRP A 73 -0.96 16.93 -0.96
CA TRP A 73 -0.22 16.95 0.31
C TRP A 73 -0.16 18.33 0.97
N THR A 74 -0.02 19.40 0.20
CA THR A 74 -0.02 20.78 0.72
C THR A 74 -1.33 21.15 1.41
N THR A 75 -2.45 20.52 1.03
CA THR A 75 -3.75 20.70 1.69
C THR A 75 -3.72 20.15 3.11
N LEU A 76 -3.03 19.03 3.33
CA LEU A 76 -2.89 18.43 4.67
C LEU A 76 -2.24 19.42 5.64
N THR A 77 -1.16 20.08 5.23
CA THR A 77 -0.40 20.99 6.09
C THR A 77 -1.05 22.36 6.25
N THR A 78 -1.80 22.82 5.25
CA THR A 78 -2.39 24.19 5.24
C THR A 78 -3.83 24.24 5.72
N LYS A 79 -4.64 23.22 5.39
CA LYS A 79 -6.09 23.16 5.70
C LYS A 79 -6.47 22.03 6.65
N GLY A 80 -5.54 21.12 6.93
CA GLY A 80 -5.72 20.04 7.90
C GLY A 80 -6.24 18.74 7.32
N PRO A 81 -6.38 17.70 8.16
CA PRO A 81 -6.68 16.34 7.72
C PRO A 81 -8.04 16.19 7.04
N ASP A 82 -9.10 16.84 7.53
CA ASP A 82 -10.46 16.62 7.02
C ASP A 82 -10.62 17.13 5.58
N GLU A 83 -10.14 18.34 5.31
CA GLU A 83 -10.10 18.92 3.96
C GLU A 83 -9.20 18.13 3.02
N PHE A 84 -8.09 17.59 3.54
CA PHE A 84 -7.22 16.71 2.77
C PHE A 84 -7.93 15.42 2.34
N TRP A 85 -8.53 14.66 3.26
CA TRP A 85 -9.19 13.40 2.93
C TRP A 85 -10.41 13.58 2.03
N LYS A 86 -11.14 14.68 2.23
CA LYS A 86 -12.24 15.09 1.34
C LYS A 86 -11.72 15.40 -0.06
N GLY A 87 -10.65 16.20 -0.17
CA GLY A 87 -10.02 16.54 -1.44
C GLY A 87 -9.50 15.32 -2.20
N VAL A 88 -8.84 14.38 -1.50
CA VAL A 88 -8.33 13.13 -2.08
C VAL A 88 -9.47 12.27 -2.63
N GLY A 89 -10.56 12.12 -1.87
CA GLY A 89 -11.74 11.38 -2.32
C GLY A 89 -12.41 12.02 -3.55
N LEU A 90 -12.44 13.34 -3.61
CA LEU A 90 -12.98 14.10 -4.75
C LEU A 90 -12.11 13.97 -6.00
N ALA A 91 -10.79 14.15 -5.87
CA ALA A 91 -9.84 14.08 -6.99
C ALA A 91 -9.84 12.70 -7.68
N LYS A 92 -10.21 11.65 -6.96
CA LYS A 92 -10.36 10.29 -7.50
C LYS A 92 -11.69 10.05 -8.22
N GLY A 93 -12.62 11.00 -8.21
CA GLY A 93 -13.94 10.87 -8.85
C GLY A 93 -15.14 10.93 -7.90
N GLY A 94 -14.98 11.49 -6.70
CA GLY A 94 -16.09 12.02 -5.88
C GLY A 94 -17.01 11.02 -5.18
N LYS A 95 -16.66 9.73 -5.11
CA LYS A 95 -17.57 8.68 -4.59
C LYS A 95 -17.13 8.00 -3.29
N LEU A 96 -15.92 8.25 -2.79
CA LEU A 96 -15.45 7.63 -1.55
C LEU A 96 -15.73 8.57 -0.35
N PRO A 97 -16.44 8.11 0.69
CA PRO A 97 -16.56 8.83 1.95
C PRO A 97 -15.18 9.18 2.52
N LEU A 98 -15.04 10.36 3.13
CA LEU A 98 -13.76 10.85 3.67
C LEU A 98 -13.07 9.83 4.60
N SER A 99 -13.87 9.13 5.40
CA SER A 99 -13.41 8.18 6.38
C SER A 99 -12.94 6.88 5.71
N ILE A 100 -13.55 6.48 4.59
CA ILE A 100 -13.09 5.33 3.77
C ILE A 100 -11.78 5.69 3.08
N THR A 101 -11.68 6.89 2.49
CA THR A 101 -10.46 7.40 1.87
C THR A 101 -9.29 7.40 2.87
N ARG A 102 -9.50 7.98 4.06
CA ARG A 102 -8.50 8.02 5.12
C ARG A 102 -8.06 6.61 5.51
N ASP A 103 -8.99 5.74 5.88
CA ASP A 103 -8.66 4.42 6.42
C ASP A 103 -7.91 3.57 5.38
N LEU A 104 -8.29 3.68 4.11
CA LEU A 104 -7.63 2.98 3.00
C LEU A 104 -6.21 3.51 2.74
N VAL A 105 -6.03 4.83 2.68
CA VAL A 105 -4.69 5.42 2.46
C VAL A 105 -3.75 5.06 3.61
N LEU A 106 -4.20 5.24 4.85
CA LEU A 106 -3.39 4.95 6.03
C LEU A 106 -3.08 3.44 6.17
N ALA A 107 -4.01 2.55 5.82
CA ALA A 107 -3.78 1.11 5.85
C ALA A 107 -2.59 0.71 4.96
N PHE A 108 -2.50 1.30 3.76
CA PHE A 108 -1.42 1.02 2.81
C PHE A 108 -0.10 1.66 3.20
N VAL A 109 -0.12 2.90 3.71
CA VAL A 109 1.08 3.56 4.27
C VAL A 109 1.67 2.71 5.39
N ARG A 110 0.84 2.29 6.36
CA ARG A 110 1.24 1.40 7.45
C ARG A 110 1.68 0.02 6.96
N ALA A 111 1.05 -0.52 5.91
CA ALA A 111 1.47 -1.79 5.31
C ALA A 111 2.87 -1.68 4.67
N ARG A 112 3.17 -0.55 4.03
CA ARG A 112 4.52 -0.29 3.52
C ARG A 112 5.54 -0.14 4.64
N ASP A 113 5.19 0.59 5.69
CA ASP A 113 6.06 0.79 6.86
C ASP A 113 6.40 -0.55 7.53
N ARG A 114 5.38 -1.39 7.78
CA ARG A 114 5.57 -2.76 8.30
C ARG A 114 6.46 -3.61 7.39
N TYR A 115 6.31 -3.48 6.07
CA TYR A 115 7.15 -4.21 5.12
C TYR A 115 8.63 -3.82 5.25
N LEU A 116 8.93 -2.53 5.43
CA LEU A 116 10.31 -2.06 5.60
C LEU A 116 10.91 -2.55 6.93
N HIS A 117 10.13 -2.58 8.02
CA HIS A 117 10.55 -3.17 9.29
C HIS A 117 10.81 -4.68 9.20
N CYS A 118 9.98 -5.41 8.45
CA CYS A 118 10.14 -6.85 8.24
C CYS A 118 11.34 -7.19 7.32
N PHE A 119 11.72 -6.29 6.41
CA PHE A 119 12.81 -6.47 5.45
C PHE A 119 13.82 -5.30 5.49
N PRO A 120 14.57 -5.12 6.58
CA PRO A 120 15.41 -3.92 6.78
C PRO A 120 16.59 -3.82 5.79
N HIS A 121 16.97 -4.93 5.15
CA HIS A 121 18.01 -4.99 4.13
C HIS A 121 17.52 -4.55 2.74
N LYS A 122 16.21 -4.42 2.52
CA LYS A 122 15.66 -3.95 1.24
C LYS A 122 15.71 -2.44 1.19
N ALA A 123 16.22 -1.91 0.08
CA ALA A 123 16.21 -0.47 -0.14
C ALA A 123 14.76 0.04 -0.18
N PRO A 124 14.43 1.16 0.49
CA PRO A 124 13.09 1.75 0.43
C PRO A 124 12.62 2.09 -0.99
N ARG A 125 13.57 2.30 -1.91
CA ARG A 125 13.34 2.56 -3.34
C ARG A 125 13.11 1.29 -4.17
N ASP A 126 13.31 0.10 -3.59
CA ASP A 126 13.00 -1.16 -4.27
C ASP A 126 11.49 -1.39 -4.28
N VAL A 127 10.86 -1.01 -5.39
CA VAL A 127 9.41 -1.04 -5.62
C VAL A 127 9.12 -1.75 -6.94
N ASN A 128 7.97 -2.43 -7.03
CA ASN A 128 7.58 -3.26 -8.19
C ASN A 128 6.33 -2.75 -8.91
N SER A 129 5.68 -1.70 -8.39
CA SER A 129 4.51 -1.09 -9.03
C SER A 129 4.40 0.39 -8.68
N LEU A 130 3.70 1.16 -9.51
CA LEU A 130 3.44 2.58 -9.26
C LEU A 130 2.64 2.80 -7.97
N LEU A 131 1.70 1.90 -7.64
CA LEU A 131 0.99 1.96 -6.38
C LEU A 131 1.95 1.94 -5.17
N VAL A 132 2.92 1.03 -5.16
CA VAL A 132 3.90 0.93 -4.07
C VAL A 132 4.83 2.13 -4.09
N ALA A 133 5.20 2.64 -5.26
CA ALA A 133 6.00 3.86 -5.40
C ALA A 133 5.28 5.10 -4.80
N TYR A 134 4.01 5.32 -5.16
CA TYR A 134 3.19 6.40 -4.58
C TYR A 134 2.99 6.24 -3.08
N THR A 135 2.80 5.00 -2.61
CA THR A 135 2.67 4.69 -1.17
C THR A 135 3.99 4.98 -0.43
N GLN A 136 5.13 4.62 -1.02
CA GLN A 136 6.46 4.90 -0.47
C GLN A 136 6.74 6.41 -0.38
N HIS A 137 6.38 7.19 -1.41
CA HIS A 137 6.49 8.65 -1.37
C HIS A 137 5.62 9.26 -0.27
N LEU A 138 4.39 8.76 -0.07
CA LEU A 138 3.54 9.21 1.04
C LEU A 138 4.16 8.87 2.40
N LEU A 139 4.66 7.65 2.56
CA LEU A 139 5.32 7.24 3.80
C LEU A 139 6.49 8.17 4.12
N GLN A 140 7.36 8.47 3.14
CA GLN A 140 8.46 9.41 3.32
C GLN A 140 7.97 10.81 3.70
N ARG A 141 6.89 11.30 3.09
CA ARG A 141 6.30 12.60 3.44
C ARG A 141 5.76 12.63 4.87
N PHE A 142 5.08 11.58 5.31
CA PHE A 142 4.61 11.46 6.69
C PHE A 142 5.77 11.37 7.69
N GLN A 143 6.80 10.57 7.39
CA GLN A 143 8.01 10.45 8.20
C GLN A 143 8.76 11.79 8.30
N ASN A 144 8.93 12.50 7.19
CA ASN A 144 9.57 13.82 7.16
C ASN A 144 8.77 14.88 7.92
N LEU A 145 7.44 14.79 7.89
CA LEU A 145 6.58 15.68 8.66
C LEU A 145 6.72 15.43 10.16
N GLY A 146 6.89 14.17 10.58
CA GLY A 146 7.11 13.77 11.97
C GLY A 146 5.95 14.06 12.93
N ALA A 147 4.87 14.68 12.46
CA ALA A 147 3.73 15.09 13.27
C ALA A 147 2.67 13.98 13.35
N THR A 148 2.19 13.73 14.56
CA THR A 148 1.05 12.84 14.83
C THR A 148 -0.29 13.61 14.86
N MET A 149 -0.23 14.93 15.05
CA MET A 149 -1.34 15.88 15.09
C MET A 149 -1.10 17.02 14.12
N ILE A 150 -2.12 17.40 13.35
CA ILE A 150 -2.09 18.57 12.45
C ILE A 150 -3.36 19.38 12.68
N LEU A 151 -3.22 20.66 13.03
CA LEU A 151 -4.34 21.57 13.30
C LEU A 151 -5.36 21.00 14.30
N GLY A 152 -4.89 20.30 15.34
CA GLY A 152 -5.74 19.69 16.37
C GLY A 152 -6.37 18.34 15.98
N SER A 153 -6.17 17.86 14.75
CA SER A 153 -6.70 16.58 14.28
C SER A 153 -5.62 15.50 14.17
N PRO A 154 -5.89 14.27 14.63
CA PRO A 154 -4.94 13.16 14.55
C PRO A 154 -4.83 12.62 13.12
N VAL A 155 -3.60 12.41 12.67
CA VAL A 155 -3.32 11.85 11.34
C VAL A 155 -3.14 10.32 11.41
N ASN A 156 -2.74 9.79 12.57
CA ASN A 156 -2.63 8.36 12.86
C ASN A 156 -1.87 7.57 11.78
N TRP A 157 -0.80 8.08 11.20
CA TRP A 157 -0.06 7.37 10.15
C TRP A 157 0.96 6.36 10.71
N CYS A 158 1.53 6.64 11.89
CA CYS A 158 2.60 5.85 12.49
C CYS A 158 2.11 4.49 13.00
N LEU A 159 3.02 3.51 12.98
CA LEU A 159 2.83 2.22 13.61
C LEU A 159 2.92 2.34 15.14
N SER A 160 2.18 1.49 15.86
CA SER A 160 2.39 1.33 17.29
C SER A 160 3.65 0.50 17.57
N ALA A 161 4.21 0.61 18.77
CA ALA A 161 5.36 -0.22 19.18
C ALA A 161 5.07 -1.73 19.02
N GLY A 162 3.84 -2.16 19.35
CA GLY A 162 3.41 -3.54 19.17
C GLY A 162 3.30 -3.96 17.71
N ASP A 163 2.89 -3.06 16.80
CA ASP A 163 2.86 -3.35 15.36
C ASP A 163 4.29 -3.51 14.79
N ILE A 164 5.24 -2.70 15.27
CA ILE A 164 6.64 -2.78 14.88
C ILE A 164 7.23 -4.10 15.35
N GLU A 165 7.10 -4.43 16.64
CA GLU A 165 7.60 -5.68 17.22
C GLU A 165 6.99 -6.90 16.50
N ALA A 166 5.69 -6.87 16.22
CA ALA A 166 5.02 -7.92 15.47
C ALA A 166 5.59 -8.05 14.05
N ALA A 167 5.79 -6.94 13.32
CA ALA A 167 6.36 -6.97 11.97
C ALA A 167 7.82 -7.49 11.95
N GLU A 168 8.64 -7.06 12.91
CA GLU A 168 10.03 -7.48 13.05
C GLU A 168 10.14 -8.95 13.49
N SER A 169 9.19 -9.45 14.28
CA SER A 169 9.13 -10.87 14.64
C SER A 169 8.87 -11.80 13.44
N LEU A 170 8.21 -11.26 12.40
CA LEU A 170 7.93 -11.96 11.14
C LEU A 170 9.09 -11.89 10.15
N ALA A 171 10.13 -11.08 10.43
CA ALA A 171 11.28 -10.92 9.56
C ALA A 171 11.87 -12.30 9.21
N PRO A 172 11.95 -12.65 7.92
CA PRO A 172 12.43 -13.97 7.56
C PRO A 172 13.89 -14.10 7.96
N ARG A 173 14.14 -15.02 8.89
CA ARG A 173 15.48 -15.37 9.38
C ARG A 173 16.23 -16.19 8.33
N GLY A 174 16.66 -15.53 7.27
CA GLY A 174 17.48 -16.11 6.20
C GLY A 174 16.82 -17.29 5.45
N PRO A 175 17.54 -17.88 4.48
CA PRO A 175 17.09 -19.08 3.77
C PRO A 175 17.12 -20.33 4.68
N ALA A 176 17.91 -20.27 5.74
CA ALA A 176 18.04 -21.34 6.71
C ALA A 176 18.35 -20.80 8.12
N LYS A 177 17.75 -21.42 9.13
CA LYS A 177 18.10 -21.25 10.54
C LYS A 177 19.05 -22.40 10.92
N GLN A 178 20.28 -22.09 11.33
CA GLN A 178 21.21 -23.11 11.81
C GLN A 178 20.72 -23.65 13.16
N LEU A 179 20.30 -24.92 13.21
CA LEU A 179 19.82 -25.58 14.42
C LEU A 179 20.97 -26.23 15.21
N SER A 180 22.03 -26.63 14.52
CA SER A 180 23.24 -27.19 15.13
C SER A 180 24.42 -27.08 14.16
N ARG A 181 25.61 -27.51 14.59
CA ARG A 181 26.86 -27.45 13.81
C ARG A 181 26.69 -27.96 12.36
N ASN A 182 25.86 -28.99 12.15
CA ASN A 182 25.65 -29.61 10.83
C ASN A 182 24.17 -29.67 10.39
N LYS A 183 23.24 -28.98 11.09
CA LYS A 183 21.82 -28.99 10.71
C LYS A 183 21.31 -27.57 10.48
N PHE A 184 20.68 -27.41 9.32
CA PHE A 184 20.04 -26.19 8.89
C PHE A 184 18.57 -26.50 8.64
N GLU A 185 17.69 -25.77 9.31
CA GLU A 185 16.27 -25.79 8.99
C GLU A 185 16.03 -24.77 7.89
N LEU A 186 15.63 -25.25 6.70
CA LEU A 186 15.13 -24.37 5.66
C LEU A 186 13.83 -23.75 6.16
N SER A 187 13.78 -22.43 6.26
CA SER A 187 12.59 -21.78 6.75
C SER A 187 11.43 -22.03 5.78
N SER A 188 10.28 -22.46 6.28
CA SER A 188 9.05 -22.53 5.48
C SER A 188 8.63 -21.14 4.94
N SER A 189 9.11 -20.06 5.56
CA SER A 189 8.96 -18.67 5.08
C SER A 189 10.00 -18.24 4.04
N ALA A 190 11.03 -19.04 3.77
CA ALA A 190 12.06 -18.75 2.76
C ALA A 190 11.61 -19.00 1.31
N ARG A 191 10.37 -19.45 1.08
CA ARG A 191 9.78 -19.52 -0.28
C ARG A 191 9.90 -18.19 -1.04
N ASN A 192 9.93 -17.06 -0.31
CA ASN A 192 10.02 -15.72 -0.89
C ASN A 192 11.45 -15.17 -1.00
N LEU A 193 12.47 -15.91 -0.53
CA LEU A 193 13.89 -15.51 -0.60
C LEU A 193 14.66 -16.26 -1.71
N LEU A 194 14.08 -17.34 -2.25
CA LEU A 194 14.63 -18.08 -3.37
C LEU A 194 14.16 -17.44 -4.68
N VAL A 195 14.90 -16.43 -5.14
CA VAL A 195 14.73 -15.92 -6.50
C VAL A 195 15.55 -16.82 -7.44
N PRO A 196 15.01 -17.29 -8.58
CA PRO A 196 15.79 -18.06 -9.54
C PRO A 196 17.12 -17.39 -9.85
N ALA A 197 18.23 -18.13 -10.02
CA ALA A 197 19.57 -17.57 -10.20
C ALA A 197 19.65 -16.52 -11.34
N ARG A 198 18.81 -16.68 -12.38
CA ARG A 198 18.63 -15.70 -13.48
C ARG A 198 18.17 -14.30 -13.03
N CYS A 199 17.59 -14.18 -11.84
CA CYS A 199 17.16 -12.92 -11.23
C CYS A 199 18.21 -12.33 -10.28
N LEU A 200 19.24 -13.10 -9.91
CA LEU A 200 20.39 -12.65 -9.13
C LEU A 200 21.54 -12.16 -10.03
N SER A 201 21.49 -12.53 -11.31
CA SER A 201 22.43 -12.07 -12.33
C SER A 201 21.83 -10.86 -13.08
N PRO A 202 22.45 -9.67 -13.05
CA PRO A 202 22.00 -8.52 -13.81
C PRO A 202 22.49 -8.65 -15.26
N ILE A 203 22.10 -9.71 -15.96
CA ILE A 203 22.30 -9.78 -17.41
C ILE A 203 21.13 -9.04 -18.06
N GLY A 204 21.30 -7.73 -18.22
CA GLY A 204 20.76 -6.99 -19.36
C GLY A 204 19.37 -6.36 -19.25
N LYS A 205 18.70 -6.33 -18.09
CA LYS A 205 17.47 -5.53 -17.91
C LYS A 205 17.60 -4.62 -16.70
N PHE A 206 17.89 -3.34 -16.95
CA PHE A 206 17.73 -2.31 -15.94
C PHE A 206 16.25 -2.30 -15.51
N LYS A 207 16.00 -2.46 -14.22
CA LYS A 207 14.66 -2.27 -13.67
C LYS A 207 14.29 -0.79 -13.86
N ASN A 208 13.12 -0.51 -14.43
CA ASN A 208 12.66 0.86 -14.60
C ASN A 208 12.63 1.58 -13.23
N ASP A 209 13.13 2.82 -13.16
CA ASP A 209 13.07 3.64 -11.95
C ASP A 209 11.64 4.12 -11.70
N LEU A 210 10.83 3.24 -11.10
CA LEU A 210 9.44 3.53 -10.77
C LEU A 210 9.31 4.62 -9.69
N MET A 211 10.33 4.82 -8.86
CA MET A 211 10.33 5.91 -7.87
C MET A 211 10.53 7.25 -8.55
N GLY A 212 11.47 7.33 -9.50
CA GLY A 212 11.70 8.49 -10.36
C GLY A 212 10.48 8.81 -11.23
N LEU A 213 9.93 7.81 -11.91
CA LEU A 213 8.70 7.97 -12.71
C LEU A 213 7.52 8.46 -11.86
N ALA A 214 7.32 7.88 -10.66
CA ALA A 214 6.28 8.34 -9.75
C ALA A 214 6.51 9.80 -9.32
N GLN A 215 7.75 10.20 -9.06
CA GLN A 215 8.09 11.57 -8.69
C GLN A 215 7.80 12.55 -9.83
N GLU A 216 8.15 12.20 -11.06
CA GLU A 216 7.83 12.99 -12.26
C GLU A 216 6.31 13.21 -12.38
N ILE A 217 5.51 12.14 -12.28
CA ILE A 217 4.04 12.23 -12.37
C ILE A 217 3.44 13.09 -11.25
N ILE A 218 3.95 12.98 -10.01
CA ILE A 218 3.50 13.81 -8.89
C ILE A 218 3.76 15.29 -9.18
N GLN A 219 4.91 15.62 -9.77
CA GLN A 219 5.34 16.98 -10.09
C GLN A 219 4.68 17.55 -11.35
N GLN A 220 4.19 16.71 -12.27
CA GLN A 220 3.50 17.15 -13.48
C GLN A 220 2.30 18.05 -13.13
N PRO A 221 1.95 19.04 -13.96
CA PRO A 221 0.73 19.80 -13.81
C PRO A 221 -0.53 18.93 -13.96
N PRO A 222 -1.67 19.29 -13.33
CA PRO A 222 -2.89 18.47 -13.33
C PRO A 222 -3.38 18.03 -14.71
N TRP A 223 -3.21 18.88 -15.74
CA TRP A 223 -3.66 18.61 -17.11
C TRP A 223 -2.76 17.66 -17.91
N GLN A 224 -1.60 17.26 -17.37
CA GLN A 224 -0.68 16.30 -17.99
C GLN A 224 -0.69 14.94 -17.27
N ARG A 225 -1.43 14.81 -16.16
CA ARG A 225 -1.50 13.60 -15.35
C ARG A 225 -2.53 12.60 -15.89
N GLU A 226 -2.37 12.18 -17.14
CA GLU A 226 -3.12 11.02 -17.64
C GLU A 226 -2.29 9.75 -17.40
N LEU A 227 -2.72 8.95 -16.42
CA LEU A 227 -2.38 7.53 -16.41
C LEU A 227 -3.20 6.92 -17.55
N THR A 228 -2.59 6.83 -18.73
CA THR A 228 -3.13 6.03 -19.82
C THR A 228 -3.35 4.62 -19.28
N PRO A 229 -4.58 4.07 -19.32
CA PRO A 229 -4.78 2.67 -18.98
C PRO A 229 -4.03 1.84 -20.03
N GLN A 230 -3.01 1.10 -19.61
CA GLN A 230 -2.49 -0.03 -20.36
C GLN A 230 -3.27 -1.28 -19.99
#